data_AF-A0A6A4GSY1-F1
#
_entry.id   AF-A0A6A4GSY1-F1
#
_cell.length_a   1.000
_cell.length_b   1.000
_cell.length_c   1.000
_cell.angle_alpha   90.00
_cell.angle_beta   90.00
_cell.angle_gamma   90.00
#
_symmetry.space_group_name_H-M   'P 1'
#
loop_
_entity.id
_entity.type
_entity.pdbx_description
1 polymer ?
#
loop_
_entity_poly.entity_id
_entity_poly.type
_entity_poly.pdbx_seq_one_letter_code
_entity_poly.pdbx_strand_id
1 'polypeptide(L)'
;VCNEIEAEYRKKTGKDIHLNHNTVGNLVKGGTPLAGFNAEKSWLSHAETESVITYSLELASWGHPLDHRRLKEHVDEICRAKLGSEFPKDGVGKRWTYRFVARHSDRL
;
A
#
# COMPACT_ATOMS: atom_id res chain seq x y z
N VAL A 1 -11.59 -8.47 -26.83
CA VAL A 1 -10.67 -8.06 -25.75
C VAL A 1 -11.32 -8.06 -24.36
N CYS A 2 -12.15 -7.09 -23.96
CA CYS A 2 -12.67 -7.04 -22.57
C CYS A 2 -13.51 -8.29 -22.20
N ASN A 3 -14.53 -8.63 -23.02
CA ASN A 3 -15.37 -9.81 -22.79
C ASN A 3 -14.58 -11.14 -22.81
N GLU A 4 -13.52 -11.23 -23.61
CA GLU A 4 -12.65 -12.41 -23.67
C GLU A 4 -11.83 -12.55 -22.38
N ILE A 5 -11.27 -11.43 -21.89
CA ILE A 5 -10.51 -11.41 -20.63
C ILE A 5 -11.43 -11.71 -19.43
N GLU A 6 -12.64 -11.16 -19.41
CA GLU A 6 -13.65 -11.46 -18.39
C GLU A 6 -14.00 -12.96 -18.38
N ALA A 7 -14.25 -13.54 -19.57
CA ALA A 7 -14.57 -14.96 -19.71
C ALA A 7 -13.40 -15.86 -19.28
N GLU A 8 -12.16 -15.51 -19.64
CA GLU A 8 -10.97 -16.23 -19.17
C GLU A 8 -10.78 -16.14 -17.66
N TYR A 9 -10.99 -14.94 -17.08
CA TYR A 9 -10.85 -14.73 -15.64
C TYR A 9 -11.88 -15.55 -14.87
N ARG A 10 -13.13 -15.58 -15.35
CA ARG A 10 -14.19 -16.43 -14.83
C ARG A 10 -13.82 -17.90 -14.91
N LYS A 11 -13.27 -18.36 -16.04
CA LYS A 11 -12.85 -19.76 -16.22
C LYS A 11 -11.73 -20.15 -15.24
N LYS A 12 -10.80 -19.25 -14.94
CA LYS A 12 -9.64 -19.50 -14.06
C LYS A 12 -9.97 -19.40 -12.57
N THR A 13 -10.80 -18.44 -12.16
CA THR A 13 -11.03 -18.12 -10.74
C THR A 13 -12.44 -18.40 -10.26
N GLY A 14 -13.38 -18.69 -11.16
CA GLY A 14 -14.81 -18.83 -10.87
C GLY A 14 -15.52 -17.51 -10.54
N LYS A 15 -14.82 -16.36 -10.62
CA LYS A 15 -15.37 -15.05 -10.29
C LYS A 15 -15.73 -14.28 -11.55
N ASP A 16 -16.92 -13.71 -11.56
CA ASP A 16 -17.36 -12.79 -12.59
C ASP A 16 -16.85 -11.37 -12.28
N ILE A 17 -16.20 -10.75 -13.26
CA ILE A 17 -15.71 -9.37 -13.19
C ILE A 17 -16.22 -8.59 -14.40
N HIS A 18 -16.39 -7.28 -14.23
CA HIS A 18 -16.70 -6.38 -15.33
C HIS A 18 -15.53 -5.41 -15.56
N LEU A 19 -15.05 -5.35 -16.80
CA LEU A 19 -13.99 -4.49 -17.28
C LEU A 19 -14.60 -3.38 -18.12
N ASN A 20 -14.44 -2.14 -17.65
CA ASN A 20 -14.82 -0.98 -18.43
C ASN A 20 -13.86 -0.81 -19.61
N HIS A 21 -14.40 -0.90 -20.82
CA HIS A 21 -13.66 -0.78 -22.07
C HIS A 21 -12.84 0.52 -22.16
N ASN A 22 -13.37 1.64 -21.66
CA ASN A 22 -12.65 2.92 -21.69
C ASN A 22 -11.45 2.91 -20.74
N THR A 23 -11.60 2.30 -19.56
CA THR A 23 -10.48 2.15 -18.61
C THR A 23 -9.37 1.30 -19.23
N VAL A 24 -9.70 0.16 -19.84
CA VAL A 24 -8.71 -0.70 -20.50
C VAL A 24 -8.04 0.04 -21.67
N GLY A 25 -8.82 0.72 -22.51
CA GLY A 25 -8.29 1.51 -23.62
C GLY A 25 -7.37 2.65 -23.17
N ASN A 26 -7.70 3.33 -22.08
CA ASN A 26 -6.86 4.38 -21.50
C ASN A 26 -5.54 3.82 -20.96
N LEU A 27 -5.57 2.66 -20.28
CA LEU A 27 -4.36 1.99 -19.78
C LEU A 27 -3.44 1.55 -20.93
N VAL A 28 -3.99 0.99 -22.01
CA VAL A 28 -3.21 0.60 -23.21
C VAL A 28 -2.54 1.81 -23.87
N LYS A 29 -3.17 2.98 -23.82
CA LYS A 29 -2.62 4.25 -24.33
C LYS A 29 -1.62 4.91 -23.38
N GLY A 30 -1.21 4.24 -22.31
CA GLY A 30 -0.22 4.74 -21.34
C GLY A 30 -0.83 5.53 -20.17
N GLY A 31 -2.13 5.41 -19.93
CA GLY A 31 -2.77 6.00 -18.75
C GLY A 31 -2.28 5.35 -17.45
N THR A 32 -2.20 6.13 -16.38
CA THR A 32 -1.74 5.64 -15.07
C THR A 32 -2.84 4.81 -14.39
N PRO A 33 -2.56 3.57 -13.97
CA PRO A 33 -3.49 2.81 -13.13
C PRO A 33 -3.78 3.55 -11.83
N LEU A 34 -5.01 3.43 -11.33
CA LEU A 34 -5.39 4.03 -10.04
C LEU A 34 -4.47 3.57 -8.89
N ALA A 35 -3.99 2.32 -8.95
CA ALA A 35 -3.01 1.80 -8.01
C ALA A 35 -1.67 2.55 -8.07
N GLY A 36 -1.18 2.89 -9.28
CA GLY A 36 0.04 3.68 -9.47
C GLY A 36 -0.13 5.12 -8.97
N PHE A 37 -1.25 5.76 -9.35
CA PHE A 37 -1.57 7.11 -8.88
C PHE A 37 -1.74 7.19 -7.35
N ASN A 38 -2.30 6.15 -6.72
CA ASN A 38 -2.40 6.10 -5.27
C ASN A 38 -1.05 5.77 -4.60
N ALA A 39 -0.16 5.04 -5.27
CA ALA A 39 1.19 4.79 -4.78
C ALA A 39 2.01 6.10 -4.72
N GLU A 40 1.84 7.01 -5.69
CA GLU A 40 2.45 8.35 -5.65
C GLU A 40 1.98 9.17 -4.43
N LYS A 41 0.78 8.90 -3.92
CA LYS A 41 0.23 9.57 -2.73
C LYS A 41 0.61 8.88 -1.41
N SER A 42 1.42 7.81 -1.47
CA SER A 42 1.86 7.08 -0.29
C SER A 42 2.90 7.89 0.48
N TRP A 43 2.82 7.89 1.81
CA TRP A 43 3.86 8.47 2.65
C TRP A 43 5.20 7.76 2.51
N LEU A 44 5.17 6.45 2.24
CA LEU A 44 6.35 5.60 2.11
C LEU A 44 6.50 5.13 0.66
N SER A 45 7.73 5.19 0.17
CA SER A 45 8.21 4.45 -1.00
C SER A 45 8.16 2.95 -0.73
N HIS A 46 8.33 2.16 -1.79
CA HIS A 46 8.38 0.71 -1.65
C HIS A 46 9.53 0.29 -0.72
N ALA A 47 10.73 0.84 -0.90
CA ALA A 47 11.89 0.51 -0.06
C ALA A 47 11.68 0.86 1.42
N GLU A 48 11.10 2.04 1.72
CA GLU A 48 10.79 2.41 3.10
C GLU A 48 9.70 1.52 3.71
N THR A 49 8.71 1.11 2.91
CA THR A 49 7.67 0.17 3.34
C THR A 49 8.28 -1.18 3.73
N GLU A 50 9.19 -1.72 2.92
CA GLU A 50 9.90 -2.97 3.22
C GLU A 50 10.74 -2.86 4.49
N SER A 51 11.40 -1.72 4.70
CA SER A 51 12.16 -1.45 5.93
C SER A 51 11.26 -1.48 7.18
N VAL A 52 10.09 -0.84 7.11
CA VAL A 52 9.12 -0.80 8.22
C VAL A 52 8.54 -2.18 8.52
N ILE A 53 8.27 -3.00 7.49
CA ILE A 53 7.82 -4.39 7.68
C ILE A 53 8.92 -5.23 8.34
N THR A 54 10.16 -5.10 7.86
CA THR A 54 11.32 -5.82 8.43
C THR A 54 11.52 -5.46 9.90
N TYR A 55 11.51 -4.16 10.22
CA TYR A 55 11.58 -3.69 11.61
C TYR A 55 10.44 -4.25 12.48
N SER A 56 9.22 -4.29 11.95
CA SER A 56 8.06 -4.83 12.66
C SER A 56 8.20 -6.34 12.95
N LEU A 57 8.74 -7.10 12.00
CA LEU A 57 9.03 -8.53 12.15
C LEU A 57 10.18 -8.79 13.14
N GLU A 58 11.23 -7.97 13.11
CA GLU A 58 12.33 -8.06 14.08
C GLU A 58 11.83 -7.82 15.51
N LEU A 59 10.99 -6.81 15.72
CA LEU A 59 10.36 -6.57 17.02
C LEU A 59 9.52 -7.78 17.48
N ALA A 60 8.73 -8.35 16.57
CA ALA A 60 7.95 -9.55 16.87
C ALA A 60 8.84 -10.74 17.24
N SER A 61 9.98 -10.91 16.55
CA SER A 61 10.95 -11.98 16.83
C SER A 61 11.58 -11.87 18.23
N TRP A 62 11.72 -10.65 18.75
CA TRP A 62 12.17 -10.38 20.11
C TRP A 62 11.05 -10.51 21.16
N GLY A 63 9.86 -10.93 20.76
CA GLY A 63 8.70 -11.10 21.65
C GLY A 63 7.97 -9.80 21.97
N HIS A 64 8.24 -8.71 21.24
CA HIS A 64 7.48 -7.48 21.39
C HIS A 64 6.25 -7.50 20.48
N PRO A 65 5.03 -7.32 21.02
CA PRO A 65 3.84 -7.15 20.19
C PRO A 65 3.98 -5.93 19.29
N LEU A 66 3.34 -5.97 18.13
CA LEU A 66 3.25 -4.83 17.22
C LEU A 66 2.48 -3.67 17.90
N ASP A 67 3.22 -2.65 18.34
CA ASP A 67 2.66 -1.45 18.96
C ASP A 67 2.40 -0.39 17.88
N HIS A 68 1.13 -0.04 17.68
CA HIS A 68 0.72 1.02 16.76
C HIS A 68 1.39 2.36 17.04
N ARG A 69 1.72 2.67 18.30
CA ARG A 69 2.45 3.91 18.65
C ARG A 69 3.88 3.86 18.12
N ARG A 70 4.62 2.79 18.38
CA ARG A 70 6.00 2.63 17.89
C ARG A 70 6.07 2.61 16.37
N LEU A 71 5.11 1.93 15.73
CA LEU A 71 5.00 1.93 14.27
C LEU A 71 4.77 3.35 13.73
N LYS A 72 3.90 4.14 14.38
CA LYS A 72 3.69 5.55 14.02
C LYS A 72 4.98 6.37 14.18
N GLU A 73 5.65 6.26 15.32
CA GLU A 73 6.87 7.01 15.64
C GLU A 73 7.98 6.72 14.62
N HIS A 74 8.20 5.43 14.30
CA HIS A 74 9.22 5.02 13.34
C HIS A 74 8.91 5.53 11.92
N VAL A 75 7.65 5.44 11.49
CA VAL A 75 7.23 5.94 10.18
C VAL A 75 7.28 7.48 10.12
N ASP A 76 6.91 8.16 11.20
CA ASP A 76 7.00 9.62 11.31
C ASP A 76 8.46 10.08 11.21
N GLU A 77 9.40 9.35 11.80
CA GLU A 77 10.83 9.65 11.71
C GLU A 77 11.34 9.53 10.26
N ILE A 78 11.00 8.44 9.57
CA ILE A 78 11.32 8.25 8.14
C ILE A 78 10.73 9.40 7.31
N CYS A 79 9.46 9.72 7.51
CA CYS A 79 8.78 10.75 6.74
C CYS A 79 9.33 12.15 7.04
N ARG A 80 9.68 12.46 8.28
CA ARG A 80 10.32 13.73 8.67
C ARG A 80 11.71 13.86 8.07
N ALA A 81 12.50 12.79 8.06
CA ALA A 81 13.82 12.79 7.44
C ALA A 81 13.73 13.05 5.93
N LYS A 82 12.70 12.51 5.27
CA LYS A 82 12.49 12.66 3.82
C LYS A 82 11.88 14.00 3.42
N LEU A 83 10.81 14.43 4.10
CA LEU A 83 9.96 15.56 3.69
C LEU A 83 10.21 16.83 4.52
N GLY A 84 10.94 16.74 5.63
CA GLY A 84 11.26 17.88 6.48
C GLY A 84 10.01 18.63 6.94
N SER A 85 9.95 19.92 6.62
CA SER A 85 8.84 20.81 6.97
C SER A 85 7.54 20.57 6.19
N GLU A 86 7.59 19.84 5.08
CA GLU A 86 6.39 19.48 4.32
C GLU A 86 5.58 18.36 5.00
N PHE A 87 6.21 17.61 5.90
CA PHE A 87 5.53 16.58 6.66
C PHE A 87 4.62 17.19 7.74
N PRO A 88 3.37 16.72 7.88
CA PRO A 88 2.48 17.20 8.92
C PRO A 88 3.08 17.07 10.33
N LYS A 89 2.92 18.10 11.16
CA LYS A 89 3.41 18.10 12.56
C LYS A 89 2.84 16.93 13.37
N ASP A 90 1.58 16.58 13.10
CA ASP A 90 0.87 15.48 13.77
C ASP A 90 1.31 14.07 13.30
N GLY A 91 2.12 14.00 12.25
CA GLY A 91 2.64 12.77 11.67
C GLY A 91 1.65 12.05 10.76
N VAL A 92 1.87 10.75 10.55
CA VAL A 92 0.95 9.87 9.84
C VAL A 92 -0.34 9.77 10.64
N GLY A 93 -1.45 10.14 10.03
CA GLY A 93 -2.74 10.29 10.72
C GLY A 93 -3.16 9.04 11.50
N LYS A 94 -4.02 9.21 12.51
CA LYS A 94 -4.36 8.17 13.52
C LYS A 94 -4.77 6.80 12.97
N ARG A 95 -5.39 6.74 11.77
CA ARG A 95 -5.83 5.49 11.12
C ARG A 95 -4.79 4.87 10.20
N TRP A 96 -3.66 5.54 9.98
CA TRP A 96 -2.64 5.08 9.03
C TRP A 96 -2.04 3.74 9.46
N THR A 97 -1.70 3.59 10.73
CA THR A 97 -1.09 2.36 11.25
C THR A 97 -2.03 1.15 11.13
N TYR A 98 -3.32 1.32 11.42
CA TYR A 98 -4.33 0.29 11.16
C TYR A 98 -4.42 -0.11 9.69
N ARG A 99 -4.42 0.88 8.78
CA ARG A 99 -4.45 0.62 7.33
C ARG A 99 -3.17 -0.06 6.85
N PHE A 100 -2.02 0.31 7.41
CA PHE A 100 -0.74 -0.32 7.11
C PHE A 100 -0.75 -1.79 7.49
N VAL A 101 -1.12 -2.10 8.73
CA VAL A 101 -1.21 -3.50 9.21
C VAL A 101 -2.22 -4.29 8.37
N ALA A 102 -3.41 -3.75 8.12
CA ALA A 102 -4.41 -4.44 7.31
C ALA A 102 -3.90 -4.73 5.87
N ARG A 103 -3.19 -3.78 5.26
CA ARG A 103 -2.62 -3.91 3.92
C ARG A 103 -1.50 -4.96 3.83
N HIS A 104 -0.79 -5.19 4.93
CA HIS A 104 0.37 -6.08 5.00
C HIS A 104 0.14 -7.26 5.97
N SER A 105 -1.13 -7.62 6.19
CA SER A 105 -1.54 -8.68 7.14
C SER A 105 -1.15 -10.09 6.70
N ASP A 106 -0.81 -10.27 5.42
CA ASP A 106 -0.20 -11.48 4.90
C ASP A 106 1.26 -11.65 5.35
N ARG A 107 1.89 -10.56 5.83
CA ARG A 107 3.31 -10.49 6.18
C ARG A 107 3.58 -10.11 7.63
N LEU A 108 2.59 -9.57 8.36
CA LEU A 108 2.67 -9.12 9.76
C LEU A 108 1.71 -9.91 10.62
#